data_AF-A0ABD3CUP2-F1
#
_entry.id   AF-A0ABD3CUP2-F1
#
_cell.length_a   1.000
_cell.length_b   1.000
_cell.length_c   1.000
_cell.angle_alpha   90.00
_cell.angle_beta   90.00
_cell.angle_gamma   90.00
#
_symmetry.space_group_name_H-M   'P 1'
#
loop_
_entity.id
_entity.type
_entity.pdbx_description
1 polymer ?
#
loop_
_entity_poly.entity_id
_entity_poly.type
_entity_poly.pdbx_seq_one_letter_code
_entity_poly.pdbx_strand_id
1 'polypeptide(L)'
;MAISKTHPRAKLAKPRSPILILTASIACISLLYLVSSLLSTIGFSFSTTRSIRNLVNNPKNRHTLHNKYLYWGSKIDCPGKHCDSCEGLGHQESSLRCALEEALFLGRTFVMPSRMCINPIHNKKGILHHSGSVVPEEGWTANSCVMDSLYDLDFISDTIPVILDNSKAWHHVLATSMKLGSRGIAHVQGVSRADLKENAMYSNLLLINRTASPLSWFMECKDRNNRSSIMLPYSFLPSKAAKKLRDAADKIKAALGDYDAIHVRRGDKLKTRKDRFGVDRSLHPHLDRDTRAEFILCRISKWVPHGRTLFIASNERTPGFFSPLAARYKLAYSSNYSSILDPIIENNYQLFMLERLIMMGAKTFIRTFKEDDTDLSLTDDPKKNTKIWRIPVYTEDGDEC
;
A
#
# COMPACT_ATOMS: atom_id res chain seq x y z
N MET A 1 48.21 30.09 -58.63
CA MET A 1 46.96 30.72 -58.18
C MET A 1 46.41 29.91 -57.02
N ALA A 2 46.52 30.42 -55.79
CA ALA A 2 45.91 29.85 -54.60
C ALA A 2 45.05 30.95 -53.97
N ILE A 3 43.74 30.69 -53.91
CA ILE A 3 42.72 31.63 -53.46
C ILE A 3 42.62 31.53 -51.93
N SER A 4 42.87 32.64 -51.23
CA SER A 4 42.59 32.74 -49.80
C SER A 4 41.08 32.84 -49.59
N LYS A 5 40.53 32.01 -48.71
CA LYS A 5 39.16 32.16 -48.20
C LYS A 5 39.22 32.53 -46.73
N THR A 6 38.74 33.73 -46.46
CA THR A 6 38.58 34.37 -45.15
C THR A 6 37.50 33.70 -44.31
N HIS A 7 37.79 33.38 -43.05
CA HIS A 7 36.79 33.00 -42.05
C HIS A 7 36.00 34.22 -41.55
N PRO A 8 34.67 34.13 -41.34
CA PRO A 8 33.91 35.23 -40.75
C PRO A 8 34.04 35.25 -39.22
N ARG A 9 34.32 36.44 -38.67
CA ARG A 9 34.32 36.75 -37.23
C ARG A 9 32.95 36.50 -36.61
N ALA A 10 32.91 35.70 -35.54
CA ALA A 10 31.74 35.58 -34.67
C ALA A 10 31.45 36.94 -33.99
N LYS A 11 30.21 37.41 -34.09
CA LYS A 11 29.75 38.62 -33.39
C LYS A 11 29.61 38.32 -31.90
N LEU A 12 30.42 38.99 -31.07
CA LEU A 12 30.27 39.00 -29.62
C LEU A 12 28.90 39.59 -29.25
N ALA A 13 28.05 38.81 -28.59
CA ALA A 13 26.79 39.32 -28.04
C ALA A 13 27.10 40.32 -26.90
N LYS A 14 26.47 41.49 -26.93
CA LYS A 14 26.61 42.52 -25.88
C LYS A 14 26.22 41.93 -24.50
N PRO A 15 26.96 42.22 -23.43
CA PRO A 15 26.59 41.79 -22.09
C PRO A 15 25.25 42.43 -21.72
N ARG A 16 24.27 41.60 -21.35
CA ARG A 16 23.00 42.09 -20.79
C ARG A 16 23.30 42.77 -19.45
N SER A 17 22.73 43.95 -19.24
CA SER A 17 22.96 44.76 -18.04
C SER A 17 22.79 43.89 -16.78
N PRO A 18 23.75 43.88 -15.84
CA PRO A 18 23.65 43.10 -14.61
C PRO A 18 22.42 43.47 -13.77
N ILE A 19 21.90 44.69 -13.94
CA ILE A 19 20.67 45.16 -13.30
C ILE A 19 19.46 44.37 -13.82
N LEU A 20 19.37 44.10 -15.13
CA LEU A 20 18.25 43.33 -15.71
C LEU A 20 18.25 41.88 -15.23
N ILE A 21 19.43 41.30 -15.06
CA ILE A 21 19.58 39.93 -14.53
C ILE A 21 19.16 39.91 -13.05
N LEU A 22 19.60 40.90 -12.26
CA LEU A 22 19.22 41.00 -10.85
C LEU A 22 17.71 41.20 -10.68
N THR A 23 17.08 42.06 -11.48
CA THR A 23 15.63 42.28 -11.42
C THR A 23 14.83 41.03 -11.83
N ALA A 24 15.31 40.29 -12.83
CA ALA A 24 14.66 39.04 -13.24
C ALA A 24 14.78 37.95 -12.15
N SER A 25 15.95 37.85 -11.51
CA SER A 25 16.17 36.92 -10.40
C SER A 25 15.30 37.24 -9.19
N ILE A 26 15.19 38.53 -8.81
CA ILE A 26 14.31 38.96 -7.71
C ILE A 26 12.85 38.65 -8.03
N ALA A 27 12.39 38.95 -9.25
CA ALA A 27 11.02 38.63 -9.67
C ALA A 27 10.73 37.12 -9.65
N CYS A 28 11.68 36.29 -10.06
CA CYS A 28 11.57 34.82 -9.99
C CYS A 28 11.47 34.33 -8.53
N ILE A 29 12.29 34.87 -7.63
CA ILE A 29 12.26 34.52 -6.21
C ILE A 29 10.94 34.94 -5.59
N SER A 30 10.45 36.16 -5.85
CA SER A 30 9.15 36.63 -5.37
C SER A 30 7.99 35.77 -5.88
N LEU A 31 8.03 35.32 -7.14
CA LEU A 31 7.03 34.42 -7.71
C LEU A 31 7.07 33.04 -7.03
N LEU A 32 8.27 32.51 -6.76
CA LEU A 32 8.43 31.25 -6.04
C LEU A 32 7.89 31.33 -4.60
N TYR A 33 8.10 32.46 -3.90
CA TYR A 33 7.52 32.71 -2.58
C TYR A 33 5.99 32.84 -2.61
N LEU A 34 5.43 33.48 -3.65
CA LEU A 34 3.98 33.56 -3.83
C LEU A 34 3.38 32.17 -4.07
N VAL A 35 3.99 31.37 -4.95
CA VAL A 35 3.53 30.00 -5.23
C VAL A 35 3.67 29.09 -4.01
N SER A 36 4.76 29.20 -3.24
CA SER A 36 4.93 28.43 -2.01
C SER A 36 3.92 28.84 -0.94
N SER A 37 3.61 30.14 -0.80
CA SER A 37 2.57 30.61 0.12
C SER A 37 1.17 30.12 -0.27
N LEU A 38 0.84 30.08 -1.57
CA LEU A 38 -0.42 29.52 -2.07
C LEU A 38 -0.52 28.01 -1.80
N LEU A 39 0.56 27.26 -2.00
CA LEU A 39 0.63 25.82 -1.71
C LEU A 39 0.56 25.55 -0.20
N SER A 40 1.11 26.43 0.64
CA SER A 40 1.01 26.34 2.10
C SER A 40 -0.39 26.68 2.64
N THR A 41 -1.14 27.58 1.98
CA THR A 41 -2.53 27.90 2.38
C THR A 41 -3.57 26.86 1.97
N ILE A 42 -3.20 25.85 1.18
CA ILE A 42 -4.04 24.68 0.88
C ILE A 42 -3.87 23.59 1.97
N GLY A 43 -3.03 23.83 2.98
CA GLY A 43 -2.94 23.03 4.20
C GLY A 43 -4.03 23.41 5.22
N PHE A 44 -5.01 22.52 5.39
CA PHE A 44 -5.84 22.33 6.59
C PHE A 44 -6.34 23.56 7.34
N SER A 45 -7.51 24.06 6.96
CA SER A 45 -8.41 24.77 7.88
C SER A 45 -9.58 23.86 8.25
N PHE A 46 -9.54 23.30 9.46
CA PHE A 46 -10.70 22.71 10.12
C PHE A 46 -11.69 23.83 10.44
N SER A 47 -12.87 23.82 9.80
CA SER A 47 -14.02 24.58 10.27
C SER A 47 -15.15 23.61 10.62
N THR A 48 -15.15 23.23 11.89
CA THR A 48 -16.23 22.49 12.54
C THR A 48 -17.32 23.49 12.91
N THR A 49 -18.37 23.62 12.09
CA THR A 49 -19.75 24.00 12.49
C THR A 49 -20.64 24.19 11.25
N ARG A 50 -21.00 23.10 10.56
CA ARG A 50 -22.22 23.04 9.72
C ARG A 50 -22.65 21.62 9.38
N SER A 51 -22.66 20.73 10.37
CA SER A 51 -23.54 19.55 10.36
C SER A 51 -24.87 20.04 10.95
N ILE A 52 -25.99 20.10 10.23
CA ILE A 52 -26.98 18.99 10.16
C ILE A 52 -27.99 19.19 8.99
N ARG A 53 -27.89 20.23 8.15
CA ARG A 53 -28.95 20.54 7.14
C ARG A 53 -28.75 19.97 5.73
N ASN A 54 -27.64 19.30 5.42
CA ASN A 54 -27.36 18.78 4.07
C ASN A 54 -27.53 17.25 3.93
N LEU A 55 -28.13 16.56 4.91
CA LEU A 55 -28.34 15.12 4.88
C LEU A 55 -29.49 14.65 3.95
N VAL A 56 -30.02 15.51 3.08
CA VAL A 56 -31.21 15.18 2.26
C VAL A 56 -30.96 15.25 0.75
N ASN A 57 -29.82 15.77 0.27
CA ASN A 57 -29.57 15.79 -1.18
C ASN A 57 -28.08 15.56 -1.49
N ASN A 58 -27.67 14.30 -1.63
CA ASN A 58 -26.38 13.95 -2.23
C ASN A 58 -26.62 13.52 -3.69
N PRO A 59 -26.34 14.37 -4.70
CA PRO A 59 -26.64 14.07 -6.11
C PRO A 59 -25.57 13.19 -6.79
N LYS A 60 -24.72 12.47 -6.05
CA LYS A 60 -23.60 11.68 -6.60
C LYS A 60 -23.96 10.26 -7.10
N ASN A 61 -25.19 9.78 -6.90
CA ASN A 61 -25.63 8.45 -7.35
C ASN A 61 -26.50 8.47 -8.64
N ARG A 62 -26.20 9.35 -9.60
CA ARG A 62 -26.75 9.19 -10.96
C ARG A 62 -25.89 8.20 -11.73
N HIS A 63 -26.14 6.90 -11.53
CA HIS A 63 -25.70 5.87 -12.47
C HIS A 63 -26.41 6.14 -13.80
N THR A 64 -25.74 6.84 -14.72
CA THR A 64 -26.27 7.07 -16.06
C THR A 64 -26.23 5.77 -16.85
N LEU A 65 -27.17 5.60 -17.79
CA LEU A 65 -27.29 4.45 -18.69
C LEU A 65 -26.01 4.17 -19.52
N HIS A 66 -25.00 5.04 -19.45
CA HIS A 66 -23.72 4.94 -20.17
C HIS A 66 -22.61 4.27 -19.36
N ASN A 67 -22.82 3.96 -18.08
CA ASN A 67 -21.79 3.34 -17.26
C ASN A 67 -21.50 1.92 -17.75
N LYS A 68 -20.22 1.64 -17.98
CA LYS A 68 -19.68 0.34 -18.39
C LYS A 68 -18.94 -0.29 -17.22
N TYR A 69 -19.00 -1.61 -17.10
CA TYR A 69 -18.56 -2.34 -15.92
C TYR A 69 -17.45 -3.34 -16.25
N LEU A 70 -16.57 -3.54 -15.28
CA LEU A 70 -15.51 -4.55 -15.30
C LEU A 70 -15.64 -5.41 -14.04
N TYR A 71 -15.76 -6.73 -14.21
CA TYR A 71 -15.89 -7.69 -13.12
C TYR A 71 -14.81 -8.77 -13.24
N TRP A 72 -14.10 -9.02 -12.14
CA TRP A 72 -12.98 -9.97 -12.08
C TRP A 72 -13.29 -11.24 -11.27
N GLY A 73 -14.46 -11.31 -10.61
CA GLY A 73 -14.85 -12.43 -9.76
C GLY A 73 -15.20 -11.98 -8.34
N SER A 74 -15.80 -12.87 -7.56
CA SER A 74 -16.26 -12.60 -6.19
C SER A 74 -15.21 -12.89 -5.12
N LYS A 75 -14.04 -13.41 -5.53
CA LYS A 75 -12.92 -13.72 -4.65
C LYS A 75 -11.64 -13.23 -5.31
N ILE A 76 -10.93 -12.34 -4.61
CA ILE A 76 -9.58 -11.94 -5.01
C ILE A 76 -8.70 -13.20 -5.08
N ASP A 77 -7.84 -13.28 -6.10
CA ASP A 77 -6.95 -14.41 -6.38
C ASP A 77 -7.61 -15.72 -6.89
N CYS A 78 -8.90 -15.67 -7.24
CA CYS A 78 -9.65 -16.73 -7.93
C CYS A 78 -10.29 -16.16 -9.21
N PRO A 79 -10.23 -16.83 -10.39
CA PRO A 79 -10.11 -18.26 -10.62
C PRO A 79 -8.66 -18.69 -10.90
N GLY A 80 -8.13 -19.66 -10.16
CA GLY A 80 -6.78 -20.17 -10.36
C GLY A 80 -6.41 -21.26 -9.35
N LYS A 81 -5.17 -21.76 -9.41
CA LYS A 81 -4.67 -22.85 -8.52
C LYS A 81 -4.73 -22.53 -7.02
N HIS A 82 -5.06 -21.30 -6.67
CA HIS A 82 -5.07 -20.78 -5.30
C HIS A 82 -6.49 -20.40 -4.82
N CYS A 83 -7.56 -20.81 -5.52
CA CYS A 83 -8.94 -20.51 -5.09
C CYS A 83 -9.32 -21.07 -3.71
N ASP A 84 -8.66 -22.14 -3.26
CA ASP A 84 -8.97 -22.84 -2.01
C ASP A 84 -8.18 -22.29 -0.81
N SER A 85 -7.19 -21.42 -1.04
CA SER A 85 -6.32 -20.86 -0.01
C SER A 85 -6.30 -19.34 -0.07
N CYS A 86 -6.35 -18.69 1.09
CA CYS A 86 -6.34 -17.24 1.14
C CYS A 86 -4.91 -16.72 1.34
N GLU A 87 -4.48 -15.80 0.48
CA GLU A 87 -3.17 -15.17 0.56
C GLU A 87 -3.16 -14.06 1.63
N GLY A 88 -1.98 -13.58 2.03
CA GLY A 88 -1.88 -12.44 2.97
C GLY A 88 -2.42 -11.12 2.39
N LEU A 89 -2.80 -10.16 3.25
CA LEU A 89 -3.42 -8.90 2.81
C LEU A 89 -2.60 -8.19 1.72
N GLY A 90 -1.28 -8.09 1.86
CA GLY A 90 -0.43 -7.44 0.87
C GLY A 90 -0.43 -8.10 -0.52
N HIS A 91 -0.68 -9.41 -0.59
CA HIS A 91 -0.87 -10.12 -1.85
C HIS A 91 -2.23 -9.77 -2.44
N GLN A 92 -3.30 -9.90 -1.66
CA GLN A 92 -4.66 -9.60 -2.11
C GLN A 92 -4.81 -8.12 -2.54
N GLU A 93 -4.18 -7.19 -1.82
CA GLU A 93 -4.09 -5.76 -2.22
C GLU A 93 -3.39 -5.59 -3.57
N SER A 94 -2.33 -6.36 -3.82
CA SER A 94 -1.65 -6.35 -5.11
C SER A 94 -2.60 -6.76 -6.22
N SER A 95 -3.35 -7.85 -6.04
CA SER A 95 -4.36 -8.31 -7.00
C SER A 95 -5.51 -7.31 -7.19
N LEU A 96 -6.05 -6.79 -6.10
CA LEU A 96 -7.13 -5.80 -6.13
C LEU A 96 -6.70 -4.52 -6.84
N ARG A 97 -5.49 -4.02 -6.54
CA ARG A 97 -4.95 -2.83 -7.21
C ARG A 97 -4.86 -3.04 -8.72
N CYS A 98 -4.48 -4.22 -9.18
CA CYS A 98 -4.43 -4.48 -10.61
C CYS A 98 -5.80 -4.41 -11.28
N ALA A 99 -6.82 -5.03 -10.68
CA ALA A 99 -8.17 -4.98 -11.22
C ALA A 99 -8.71 -3.53 -11.26
N LEU A 100 -8.38 -2.73 -10.24
CA LEU A 100 -8.66 -1.29 -10.20
C LEU A 100 -7.90 -0.51 -11.29
N GLU A 101 -6.62 -0.80 -11.51
CA GLU A 101 -5.81 -0.19 -12.58
C GLU A 101 -6.39 -0.49 -13.96
N GLU A 102 -6.85 -1.72 -14.20
CA GLU A 102 -7.50 -2.05 -15.46
C GLU A 102 -8.84 -1.32 -15.62
N ALA A 103 -9.66 -1.26 -14.57
CA ALA A 103 -10.91 -0.50 -14.60
C ALA A 103 -10.65 0.99 -14.91
N LEU A 104 -9.63 1.57 -14.29
CA LEU A 104 -9.17 2.93 -14.55
C LEU A 104 -8.70 3.09 -16.00
N PHE A 105 -7.88 2.17 -16.51
CA PHE A 105 -7.37 2.20 -17.88
C PHE A 105 -8.50 2.14 -18.92
N LEU A 106 -9.52 1.31 -18.67
CA LEU A 106 -10.68 1.09 -19.53
C LEU A 106 -11.77 2.15 -19.37
N GLY A 107 -11.69 3.02 -18.35
CA GLY A 107 -12.74 3.98 -18.01
C GLY A 107 -14.05 3.30 -17.60
N ARG A 108 -13.96 2.22 -16.82
CA ARG A 108 -15.10 1.40 -16.39
C ARG A 108 -15.29 1.47 -14.88
N THR A 109 -16.53 1.30 -14.42
CA THR A 109 -16.83 1.05 -13.01
C THR A 109 -16.37 -0.35 -12.65
N PHE A 110 -15.54 -0.46 -11.62
CA PHE A 110 -15.09 -1.76 -11.12
C PHE A 110 -16.15 -2.37 -10.20
N VAL A 111 -16.51 -3.63 -10.48
CA VAL A 111 -17.36 -4.44 -9.61
C VAL A 111 -16.45 -5.17 -8.64
N MET A 112 -16.31 -4.59 -7.44
CA MET A 112 -15.42 -5.06 -6.39
C MET A 112 -16.08 -6.18 -5.58
N PRO A 113 -15.34 -7.22 -5.16
CA PRO A 113 -15.83 -8.21 -4.22
C PRO A 113 -16.35 -7.57 -2.92
N SER A 114 -17.53 -7.97 -2.46
CA SER A 114 -18.09 -7.52 -1.18
C SER A 114 -17.36 -8.07 0.03
N ARG A 115 -16.54 -9.10 -0.14
CA ARG A 115 -15.76 -9.74 0.92
C ARG A 115 -14.33 -9.98 0.49
N MET A 116 -13.43 -9.93 1.46
CA MET A 116 -12.04 -10.35 1.29
C MET A 116 -11.74 -11.51 2.25
N CYS A 117 -11.03 -12.52 1.75
CA CYS A 117 -10.70 -13.67 2.57
C CYS A 117 -9.56 -13.35 3.55
N ILE A 118 -9.56 -13.97 4.72
CA ILE A 118 -8.50 -13.80 5.72
C ILE A 118 -7.70 -15.10 5.80
N ASN A 119 -6.39 -15.01 5.57
CA ASN A 119 -5.48 -16.14 5.77
C ASN A 119 -5.40 -16.50 7.27
N PRO A 120 -5.73 -17.75 7.67
CA PRO A 120 -5.70 -18.17 9.07
C PRO A 120 -4.32 -18.04 9.75
N ILE A 121 -3.23 -18.22 9.00
CA ILE A 121 -1.85 -18.08 9.52
C ILE A 121 -1.62 -16.65 10.03
N HIS A 122 -2.29 -15.68 9.41
CA HIS A 122 -2.22 -14.27 9.76
C HIS A 122 -3.35 -13.83 10.68
N ASN A 123 -4.13 -14.71 11.32
CA ASN A 123 -5.30 -14.31 12.11
C ASN A 123 -5.23 -14.64 13.61
N LYS A 124 -4.02 -14.72 14.18
CA LYS A 124 -3.81 -14.97 15.63
C LYS A 124 -3.81 -13.66 16.43
N LYS A 125 -4.55 -13.58 17.55
CA LYS A 125 -4.67 -12.35 18.40
C LYS A 125 -3.44 -12.01 19.24
N GLY A 126 -2.45 -12.89 19.33
CA GLY A 126 -1.28 -12.74 20.24
C GLY A 126 -0.42 -11.48 20.09
N ILE A 127 -0.77 -10.58 19.15
CA ILE A 127 -0.11 -9.29 18.91
C ILE A 127 -0.72 -8.16 19.77
N LEU A 128 -2.01 -8.24 20.15
CA LEU A 128 -2.69 -7.16 20.89
C LEU A 128 -2.57 -7.27 22.41
N HIS A 129 -2.43 -8.47 22.96
CA HIS A 129 -2.45 -8.70 24.40
C HIS A 129 -1.12 -9.30 24.86
N HIS A 130 -0.13 -8.42 25.10
CA HIS A 130 1.14 -8.77 25.76
C HIS A 130 1.06 -8.62 27.29
N SER A 131 -0.10 -8.90 27.92
CA SER A 131 -0.20 -9.01 29.38
C SER A 131 0.29 -10.40 29.79
N GLY A 132 1.24 -10.48 30.74
CA GLY A 132 2.03 -11.67 31.11
C GLY A 132 1.30 -12.86 31.75
N SER A 133 0.13 -13.24 31.24
CA SER A 133 -0.57 -14.48 31.57
C SER A 133 -0.78 -15.27 30.29
N VAL A 134 -0.65 -16.60 30.35
CA VAL A 134 -0.87 -17.53 29.23
C VAL A 134 -2.18 -17.19 28.51
N VAL A 135 -2.09 -16.44 27.41
CA VAL A 135 -3.22 -16.16 26.54
C VAL A 135 -3.43 -17.45 25.75
N PRO A 136 -4.62 -18.08 25.78
CA PRO A 136 -4.92 -19.19 24.89
C PRO A 136 -4.64 -18.76 23.44
N GLU A 137 -4.28 -19.68 22.54
CA GLU A 137 -4.17 -19.38 21.10
C GLU A 137 -5.55 -19.01 20.49
N GLU A 138 -6.19 -17.96 20.98
CA GLU A 138 -7.41 -17.44 20.39
C GLU A 138 -7.03 -16.62 19.16
N GLY A 139 -7.28 -17.19 17.98
CA GLY A 139 -7.38 -16.40 16.76
C GLY A 139 -8.68 -15.62 16.72
N TRP A 140 -8.77 -14.63 15.84
CA TRP A 140 -10.09 -14.18 15.41
C TRP A 140 -10.75 -15.32 14.61
N THR A 141 -12.05 -15.52 14.79
CA THR A 141 -12.81 -16.61 14.15
C THR A 141 -13.16 -16.32 12.68
N ALA A 142 -12.99 -15.06 12.24
CA ALA A 142 -13.37 -14.63 10.91
C ALA A 142 -12.42 -15.16 9.83
N ASN A 143 -12.93 -15.99 8.91
CA ASN A 143 -12.20 -16.44 7.72
C ASN A 143 -12.36 -15.48 6.52
N SER A 144 -13.20 -14.45 6.66
CA SER A 144 -13.36 -13.36 5.70
C SER A 144 -13.90 -12.12 6.40
N CYS A 145 -13.67 -10.96 5.82
CA CYS A 145 -14.23 -9.67 6.26
C CYS A 145 -14.95 -8.98 5.11
N VAL A 146 -15.88 -8.09 5.45
CA VAL A 146 -16.57 -7.25 4.46
C VAL A 146 -15.61 -6.18 3.94
N MET A 147 -15.68 -5.89 2.64
CA MET A 147 -14.72 -5.03 1.96
C MET A 147 -14.72 -3.59 2.50
N ASP A 148 -15.89 -3.07 2.83
CA ASP A 148 -16.12 -1.75 3.41
C ASP A 148 -15.68 -1.62 4.89
N SER A 149 -15.40 -2.74 5.57
CA SER A 149 -14.73 -2.70 6.88
C SER A 149 -13.24 -2.42 6.78
N LEU A 150 -12.65 -2.62 5.60
CA LEU A 150 -11.22 -2.42 5.33
C LEU A 150 -10.98 -1.14 4.52
N TYR A 151 -11.77 -0.89 3.48
CA TYR A 151 -11.57 0.24 2.59
C TYR A 151 -12.77 1.17 2.53
N ASP A 152 -12.49 2.46 2.34
CA ASP A 152 -13.47 3.50 2.11
C ASP A 152 -13.81 3.54 0.61
N LEU A 153 -14.93 2.92 0.23
CA LEU A 153 -15.32 2.75 -1.18
C LEU A 153 -15.62 4.07 -1.88
N ASP A 154 -16.16 5.05 -1.14
CA ASP A 154 -16.39 6.39 -1.67
C ASP A 154 -15.04 7.08 -1.94
N PHE A 155 -14.09 6.94 -1.03
CA PHE A 155 -12.75 7.53 -1.20
C PHE A 155 -11.91 6.84 -2.29
N ILE A 156 -12.16 5.55 -2.57
CA ILE A 156 -11.65 4.87 -3.78
C ILE A 156 -12.35 5.42 -5.03
N SER A 157 -13.67 5.64 -4.96
CA SER A 157 -14.51 6.13 -6.07
C SER A 157 -14.15 7.52 -6.57
N ASP A 158 -13.46 8.33 -5.75
CA ASP A 158 -12.85 9.59 -6.19
C ASP A 158 -11.77 9.39 -7.29
N THR A 159 -11.22 8.18 -7.42
CA THR A 159 -10.22 7.83 -8.45
C THR A 159 -10.73 6.80 -9.44
N ILE A 160 -11.36 5.72 -8.97
CA ILE A 160 -11.91 4.64 -9.80
C ILE A 160 -13.31 4.35 -9.29
N PRO A 161 -14.39 4.58 -10.08
CA PRO A 161 -15.74 4.26 -9.63
C PRO A 161 -15.84 2.78 -9.25
N VAL A 162 -16.30 2.49 -8.03
CA VAL A 162 -16.48 1.13 -7.53
C VAL A 162 -17.92 0.89 -7.09
N ILE A 163 -18.41 -0.33 -7.34
CA ILE A 163 -19.61 -0.87 -6.71
C ILE A 163 -19.31 -2.26 -6.16
N LEU A 164 -20.04 -2.71 -5.14
CA LEU A 164 -19.89 -4.07 -4.62
C LEU A 164 -20.69 -5.10 -5.43
N ASP A 165 -20.18 -6.32 -5.50
CA ASP A 165 -20.81 -7.48 -6.15
C ASP A 165 -22.04 -8.04 -5.42
N ASN A 166 -22.44 -7.44 -4.30
CA ASN A 166 -23.70 -7.71 -3.59
C ASN A 166 -24.66 -6.52 -3.61
N SER A 167 -24.31 -5.46 -4.36
CA SER A 167 -25.11 -4.24 -4.41
C SER A 167 -26.35 -4.40 -5.31
N LYS A 168 -27.41 -3.64 -5.00
CA LYS A 168 -28.57 -3.53 -5.90
C LYS A 168 -28.15 -3.09 -7.31
N ALA A 169 -27.18 -2.17 -7.42
CA ALA A 169 -26.67 -1.71 -8.70
C ALA A 169 -26.10 -2.87 -9.53
N TRP A 170 -25.30 -3.75 -8.91
CA TRP A 170 -24.75 -4.92 -9.59
C TRP A 170 -25.83 -5.89 -10.09
N HIS A 171 -26.85 -6.16 -9.28
CA HIS A 171 -27.97 -7.01 -9.71
C HIS A 171 -28.68 -6.48 -10.96
N HIS A 172 -28.87 -5.15 -11.04
CA HIS A 172 -29.46 -4.53 -12.24
C HIS A 172 -28.54 -4.64 -13.46
N VAL A 173 -27.23 -4.45 -13.28
CA VAL A 173 -26.22 -4.61 -14.35
C VAL A 173 -26.24 -6.04 -14.88
N LEU A 174 -26.23 -7.04 -13.99
CA LEU A 174 -26.29 -8.45 -14.37
C LEU A 174 -27.57 -8.77 -15.16
N ALA A 175 -28.75 -8.41 -14.61
CA ALA A 175 -30.03 -8.66 -15.27
C ALA A 175 -30.10 -8.00 -16.66
N THR A 176 -29.60 -6.77 -16.78
CA THR A 176 -29.54 -6.05 -18.06
C THR A 176 -28.58 -6.71 -19.04
N SER A 177 -27.40 -7.11 -18.57
CA SER A 177 -26.39 -7.78 -19.41
C SER A 177 -26.87 -9.12 -19.95
N MET A 178 -27.59 -9.90 -19.12
CA MET A 178 -28.20 -11.17 -19.53
C MET A 178 -29.29 -10.94 -20.58
N LYS A 179 -30.15 -9.92 -20.40
CA LYS A 179 -31.19 -9.56 -21.37
C LYS A 179 -30.61 -9.16 -22.74
N LEU A 180 -29.43 -8.54 -22.76
CA LEU A 180 -28.73 -8.11 -23.97
C LEU A 180 -27.89 -9.24 -24.62
N GLY A 181 -27.70 -10.38 -23.96
CA GLY A 181 -26.92 -11.50 -24.47
C GLY A 181 -25.49 -11.12 -24.86
N SER A 182 -25.05 -11.56 -26.04
CA SER A 182 -23.70 -11.27 -26.58
C SER A 182 -23.43 -9.77 -26.81
N ARG A 183 -24.47 -8.93 -26.82
CA ARG A 183 -24.33 -7.47 -26.91
C ARG A 183 -24.20 -6.79 -25.55
N GLY A 184 -24.45 -7.50 -24.46
CA GLY A 184 -24.42 -6.98 -23.09
C GLY A 184 -23.18 -7.39 -22.31
N ILE A 185 -22.66 -8.59 -22.55
CA ILE A 185 -21.57 -9.18 -21.79
C ILE A 185 -20.57 -9.89 -22.70
N ALA A 186 -19.29 -9.74 -22.39
CA ALA A 186 -18.24 -10.63 -22.90
C ALA A 186 -17.50 -11.30 -21.75
N HIS A 187 -17.32 -12.61 -21.89
CA HIS A 187 -16.41 -13.39 -21.07
C HIS A 187 -15.04 -13.38 -21.75
N VAL A 188 -14.03 -12.80 -21.10
CA VAL A 188 -12.73 -12.52 -21.73
C VAL A 188 -11.62 -13.32 -21.05
N GLN A 189 -10.85 -14.05 -21.85
CA GLN A 189 -9.70 -14.85 -21.42
C GLN A 189 -8.53 -14.56 -22.37
N GLY A 190 -7.34 -14.27 -21.84
CA GLY A 190 -6.13 -14.05 -22.64
C GLY A 190 -6.13 -12.79 -23.51
N VAL A 191 -7.09 -11.88 -23.33
CA VAL A 191 -7.19 -10.62 -24.09
C VAL A 191 -6.46 -9.49 -23.37
N SER A 192 -5.63 -8.72 -24.09
CA SER A 192 -4.88 -7.62 -23.48
C SER A 192 -5.79 -6.46 -23.07
N ARG A 193 -5.36 -5.64 -22.09
CA ARG A 193 -6.11 -4.44 -21.71
C ARG A 193 -6.24 -3.42 -22.85
N ALA A 194 -5.26 -3.38 -23.77
CA ALA A 194 -5.30 -2.54 -24.96
C ALA A 194 -6.40 -3.00 -25.92
N ASP A 195 -6.46 -4.30 -26.21
CA ASP A 195 -7.50 -4.88 -27.06
C ASP A 195 -8.90 -4.68 -26.45
N LEU A 196 -9.06 -4.82 -25.13
CA LEU A 196 -10.34 -4.52 -24.46
C LEU A 196 -10.78 -3.06 -24.62
N LYS A 197 -9.83 -2.14 -24.75
CA LYS A 197 -10.09 -0.70 -24.89
C LYS A 197 -10.38 -0.31 -26.34
N GLU A 198 -9.62 -0.85 -27.28
CA GLU A 198 -9.60 -0.41 -28.68
C GLU A 198 -10.57 -1.21 -29.55
N ASN A 199 -10.78 -2.50 -29.26
CA ASN A 199 -11.68 -3.33 -30.05
C ASN A 199 -13.15 -3.05 -29.71
N ALA A 200 -13.92 -2.60 -30.71
CA ALA A 200 -15.35 -2.29 -30.59
C ALA A 200 -16.21 -3.47 -30.10
N MET A 201 -15.75 -4.71 -30.27
CA MET A 201 -16.41 -5.90 -29.73
C MET A 201 -16.45 -5.93 -28.21
N TYR A 202 -15.46 -5.32 -27.53
CA TYR A 202 -15.38 -5.26 -26.07
C TYR A 202 -15.69 -3.87 -25.53
N SER A 203 -15.13 -2.84 -26.16
CA SER A 203 -15.16 -1.47 -25.63
C SER A 203 -16.57 -0.92 -25.49
N ASN A 204 -17.53 -1.38 -26.30
CA ASN A 204 -18.93 -0.98 -26.28
C ASN A 204 -19.84 -1.79 -25.36
N LEU A 205 -19.37 -2.94 -24.86
CA LEU A 205 -20.19 -3.81 -24.01
C LEU A 205 -20.44 -3.19 -22.64
N LEU A 206 -21.65 -3.42 -22.13
CA LEU A 206 -22.05 -3.03 -20.78
C LEU A 206 -21.14 -3.67 -19.74
N LEU A 207 -20.86 -4.98 -19.87
CA LEU A 207 -20.09 -5.75 -18.91
C LEU A 207 -18.95 -6.51 -19.57
N ILE A 208 -17.73 -6.32 -19.06
CA ILE A 208 -16.60 -7.21 -19.33
C ILE A 208 -16.42 -8.11 -18.12
N ASN A 209 -16.53 -9.42 -18.33
CA ASN A 209 -16.32 -10.45 -17.32
C ASN A 209 -14.95 -11.10 -17.51
N ARG A 210 -13.97 -10.67 -16.71
CA ARG A 210 -12.59 -11.17 -16.67
C ARG A 210 -12.44 -12.53 -15.96
N THR A 211 -13.48 -13.00 -15.28
CA THR A 211 -13.50 -14.30 -14.55
C THR A 211 -13.31 -15.50 -15.47
N ALA A 212 -13.32 -15.34 -16.80
CA ALA A 212 -12.99 -16.43 -17.72
C ALA A 212 -11.48 -16.75 -17.74
N SER A 213 -10.61 -15.89 -17.19
CA SER A 213 -9.21 -16.25 -16.99
C SER A 213 -9.04 -17.33 -15.91
N PRO A 214 -8.30 -18.42 -16.17
CA PRO A 214 -7.98 -19.43 -15.18
C PRO A 214 -6.78 -19.03 -14.29
N LEU A 215 -6.28 -17.81 -14.41
CA LEU A 215 -5.16 -17.30 -13.62
C LEU A 215 -5.65 -16.38 -12.50
N SER A 216 -5.00 -16.46 -11.33
CA SER A 216 -5.20 -15.50 -10.25
C SER A 216 -4.95 -14.08 -10.72
N TRP A 217 -5.66 -13.11 -10.14
CA TRP A 217 -5.73 -11.75 -10.69
C TRP A 217 -4.36 -11.12 -10.89
N PHE A 218 -3.44 -11.23 -9.93
CA PHE A 218 -2.09 -10.67 -10.05
C PHE A 218 -1.28 -11.19 -11.25
N MET A 219 -1.60 -12.38 -11.78
CA MET A 219 -0.91 -12.98 -12.92
C MET A 219 -1.33 -12.37 -14.26
N GLU A 220 -2.57 -11.85 -14.35
CA GLU A 220 -3.07 -11.12 -15.53
C GLU A 220 -2.36 -9.77 -15.70
N CYS A 221 -1.85 -9.23 -14.61
CA CYS A 221 -1.13 -7.97 -14.53
C CYS A 221 0.32 -8.13 -14.99
N LYS A 222 0.51 -8.51 -16.26
CA LYS A 222 1.83 -8.60 -16.88
C LYS A 222 2.55 -7.24 -16.78
N ASP A 223 3.87 -7.27 -16.79
CA ASP A 223 4.75 -6.08 -16.83
C ASP A 223 4.78 -5.17 -15.61
N ARG A 224 4.41 -5.66 -14.42
CA ARG A 224 4.59 -4.91 -13.15
C ARG A 224 6.01 -4.48 -12.83
N ASN A 225 7.01 -5.08 -13.45
CA ASN A 225 8.41 -4.67 -13.34
C ASN A 225 8.70 -3.41 -14.18
N ASN A 226 7.88 -3.13 -15.19
CA ASN A 226 7.93 -1.90 -15.94
C ASN A 226 7.14 -0.81 -15.19
N ARG A 227 7.83 -0.07 -14.32
CA ARG A 227 7.23 0.95 -13.44
C ARG A 227 6.42 2.01 -14.21
N SER A 228 6.71 2.25 -15.50
CA SER A 228 5.96 3.20 -16.34
C SER A 228 4.55 2.72 -16.72
N SER A 229 4.21 1.46 -16.45
CA SER A 229 2.90 0.86 -16.75
C SER A 229 1.94 0.84 -15.55
N ILE A 230 2.44 1.24 -14.36
CA ILE A 230 1.71 1.31 -13.08
C ILE A 230 0.91 2.60 -13.06
N MET A 231 -0.41 2.51 -12.87
CA MET A 231 -1.31 3.67 -12.81
C MET A 231 -1.64 4.07 -11.38
N LEU A 232 -1.63 3.11 -10.45
CA LEU A 232 -1.92 3.36 -9.04
C LEU A 232 -0.68 3.07 -8.17
N PRO A 233 -0.28 4.01 -7.28
CA PRO A 233 0.87 3.78 -6.42
C PRO A 233 0.63 2.62 -5.44
N TYR A 234 1.70 2.00 -4.95
CA TYR A 234 1.60 0.94 -3.94
C TYR A 234 0.88 1.39 -2.66
N SER A 235 0.95 2.68 -2.35
CA SER A 235 0.26 3.31 -1.23
C SER A 235 -1.23 3.57 -1.46
N PHE A 236 -1.77 3.36 -2.68
CA PHE A 236 -3.17 3.67 -3.00
C PHE A 236 -4.14 2.99 -2.03
N LEU A 237 -4.23 1.65 -2.04
CA LEU A 237 -5.14 0.92 -1.14
C LEU A 237 -4.89 1.20 0.34
N PRO A 238 -3.64 1.20 0.86
CA PRO A 238 -3.36 1.61 2.24
C PRO A 238 -3.88 3.01 2.60
N SER A 239 -3.80 3.98 1.68
CA SER A 239 -4.32 5.34 1.91
C SER A 239 -5.84 5.46 1.83
N LYS A 240 -6.52 4.46 1.27
CA LYS A 240 -7.98 4.38 1.12
C LYS A 240 -8.62 3.48 2.18
N ALA A 241 -7.97 3.32 3.33
CA ALA A 241 -8.52 2.58 4.46
C ALA A 241 -9.88 3.15 4.91
N ALA A 242 -10.74 2.27 5.44
CA ALA A 242 -12.05 2.60 5.97
C ALA A 242 -11.95 3.75 6.99
N LYS A 243 -12.93 4.67 6.97
CA LYS A 243 -12.92 5.87 7.81
C LYS A 243 -12.68 5.56 9.28
N LYS A 244 -13.29 4.51 9.83
CA LYS A 244 -13.10 4.08 11.23
C LYS A 244 -11.63 3.78 11.58
N LEU A 245 -10.89 3.18 10.65
CA LEU A 245 -9.47 2.84 10.84
C LEU A 245 -8.60 4.11 10.75
N ARG A 246 -8.92 5.01 9.82
CA ARG A 246 -8.25 6.32 9.69
C ARG A 246 -8.44 7.17 10.94
N ASP A 247 -9.68 7.34 11.40
CA ASP A 247 -10.00 8.11 12.60
C ASP A 247 -9.27 7.56 13.84
N ALA A 248 -9.17 6.23 13.98
CA ALA A 248 -8.46 5.60 15.08
C ALA A 248 -6.94 5.75 14.99
N ALA A 249 -6.38 5.57 13.79
CA ALA A 249 -4.96 5.85 13.55
C ALA A 249 -4.63 7.31 13.87
N ASP A 250 -5.46 8.27 13.49
CA ASP A 250 -5.25 9.69 13.81
C ASP A 250 -5.26 9.96 15.32
N LYS A 251 -6.14 9.32 16.09
CA LYS A 251 -6.12 9.40 17.57
C LYS A 251 -4.82 8.85 18.15
N ILE A 252 -4.34 7.71 17.64
CA ILE A 252 -3.10 7.09 18.13
C ILE A 252 -1.89 7.96 17.76
N LYS A 253 -1.83 8.48 16.53
CA LYS A 253 -0.77 9.41 16.12
C LYS A 253 -0.75 10.68 16.99
N ALA A 254 -1.91 11.23 17.31
CA ALA A 254 -2.00 12.37 18.22
C ALA A 254 -1.47 12.02 19.63
N ALA A 255 -1.75 10.82 20.13
CA ALA A 255 -1.23 10.35 21.41
C ALA A 255 0.28 10.03 21.38
N LEU A 256 0.82 9.61 20.22
CA LEU A 256 2.25 9.38 20.01
C LEU A 256 3.05 10.70 19.94
N GLY A 257 2.46 11.78 19.40
CA GLY A 257 3.13 13.06 19.22
C GLY A 257 4.11 13.04 18.04
N ASP A 258 5.36 13.47 18.27
CA ASP A 258 6.47 13.31 17.31
C ASP A 258 7.17 11.96 17.58
N TYR A 259 7.15 11.08 16.59
CA TYR A 259 7.65 9.71 16.71
C TYR A 259 8.26 9.20 15.40
N ASP A 260 9.08 8.16 15.52
CA ASP A 260 9.57 7.35 14.42
C ASP A 260 8.96 5.96 14.51
N ALA A 261 9.00 5.21 13.40
CA ALA A 261 8.41 3.89 13.35
C ALA A 261 9.35 2.88 12.70
N ILE A 262 9.34 1.66 13.23
CA ILE A 262 9.95 0.48 12.60
C ILE A 262 8.88 -0.58 12.33
N HIS A 263 8.98 -1.20 11.16
CA HIS A 263 8.26 -2.44 10.86
C HIS A 263 9.23 -3.62 10.93
N VAL A 264 8.92 -4.63 11.75
CA VAL A 264 9.76 -5.81 11.94
C VAL A 264 9.03 -7.08 11.54
N ARG A 265 9.43 -7.66 10.40
CA ARG A 265 8.84 -8.85 9.80
C ARG A 265 9.71 -10.07 10.05
N ARG A 266 9.41 -10.81 11.12
CA ARG A 266 10.04 -12.06 11.51
C ARG A 266 9.09 -13.23 11.18
N GLY A 267 8.51 -13.90 12.16
CA GLY A 267 7.48 -14.95 11.96
C GLY A 267 7.85 -15.96 10.86
N ASP A 268 6.96 -16.17 9.88
CA ASP A 268 7.19 -17.09 8.74
C ASP A 268 8.42 -16.77 7.87
N LYS A 269 9.01 -15.58 7.97
CA LYS A 269 10.23 -15.22 7.23
C LYS A 269 11.50 -15.82 7.84
N LEU A 270 11.48 -16.21 9.11
CA LEU A 270 12.60 -16.89 9.78
C LEU A 270 12.62 -18.41 9.52
N LYS A 271 11.82 -18.92 8.58
CA LYS A 271 11.77 -20.35 8.27
C LYS A 271 13.13 -20.86 7.81
N THR A 272 13.67 -21.84 8.54
CA THR A 272 14.88 -22.57 8.18
C THR A 272 14.56 -23.98 7.67
N ARG A 273 15.54 -24.59 6.99
CA ARG A 273 15.54 -26.02 6.65
C ARG A 273 16.95 -26.58 6.78
N LYS A 274 17.08 -27.86 7.12
CA LYS A 274 18.36 -28.57 7.06
C LYS A 274 18.66 -29.02 5.64
N ASP A 275 19.91 -28.85 5.21
CA ASP A 275 20.40 -29.45 3.97
C ASP A 275 20.82 -30.92 4.16
N ARG A 276 21.34 -31.55 3.10
CA ARG A 276 21.79 -32.95 3.12
C ARG A 276 22.92 -33.25 4.12
N PHE A 277 23.56 -32.21 4.66
CA PHE A 277 24.63 -32.29 5.66
C PHE A 277 24.15 -31.87 7.05
N GLY A 278 22.85 -31.63 7.24
CA GLY A 278 22.27 -31.22 8.53
C GLY A 278 22.45 -29.73 8.86
N VAL A 279 23.01 -28.94 7.93
CA VAL A 279 23.27 -27.50 8.14
C VAL A 279 21.99 -26.70 7.88
N ASP A 280 21.67 -25.79 8.80
CA ASP A 280 20.50 -24.94 8.67
C ASP A 280 20.69 -23.92 7.54
N ARG A 281 19.62 -23.73 6.77
CA ARG A 281 19.57 -22.79 5.65
C ARG A 281 18.35 -21.89 5.79
N SER A 282 18.51 -20.62 5.43
CA SER A 282 17.46 -19.61 5.37
C SER A 282 17.34 -19.00 3.97
N LEU A 283 16.15 -18.51 3.62
CA LEU A 283 15.92 -17.67 2.43
C LEU A 283 16.29 -16.20 2.65
N HIS A 284 16.42 -15.80 3.91
CA HIS A 284 16.83 -14.49 4.37
C HIS A 284 17.95 -14.69 5.41
N PRO A 285 19.21 -14.84 4.97
CA PRO A 285 20.31 -15.26 5.83
C PRO A 285 20.64 -14.26 6.94
N HIS A 286 20.40 -12.96 6.76
CA HIS A 286 20.74 -11.93 7.75
C HIS A 286 19.53 -11.52 8.60
N LEU A 287 18.30 -11.85 8.17
CA LEU A 287 17.07 -11.37 8.80
C LEU A 287 16.99 -11.62 10.31
N ASP A 288 17.37 -12.80 10.80
CA ASP A 288 17.30 -13.06 12.25
C ASP A 288 18.21 -12.13 13.03
N ARG A 289 19.47 -12.00 12.59
CA ARG A 289 20.49 -11.13 13.14
C ARG A 289 20.03 -9.66 13.11
N ASP A 290 19.75 -9.15 11.92
CA ASP A 290 19.47 -7.73 11.67
C ASP A 290 18.22 -7.20 12.38
N THR A 291 17.32 -8.10 12.80
CA THR A 291 16.09 -7.74 13.51
C THR A 291 16.10 -8.05 14.99
N ARG A 292 17.24 -8.44 15.57
CA ARG A 292 17.45 -8.48 17.03
C ARG A 292 17.73 -7.08 17.57
N ALA A 293 17.44 -6.87 18.84
CA ALA A 293 17.43 -5.54 19.43
C ALA A 293 18.81 -4.84 19.35
N GLU A 294 19.89 -5.57 19.62
CA GLU A 294 21.27 -5.08 19.54
C GLU A 294 21.63 -4.57 18.14
N PHE A 295 21.28 -5.32 17.08
CA PHE A 295 21.52 -4.90 15.70
C PHE A 295 20.60 -3.76 15.27
N ILE A 296 19.34 -3.76 15.72
CA ILE A 296 18.41 -2.66 15.47
C ILE A 296 18.95 -1.37 16.10
N LEU A 297 19.42 -1.40 17.36
CA LEU A 297 19.99 -0.22 18.03
C LEU A 297 21.11 0.41 17.20
N CYS A 298 22.03 -0.42 16.72
CA CYS A 298 23.14 -0.01 15.87
C CYS A 298 22.68 0.56 14.53
N ARG A 299 21.78 -0.15 13.84
CA ARG A 299 21.33 0.22 12.49
C ARG A 299 20.57 1.54 12.49
N ILE A 300 19.65 1.72 13.45
CA ILE A 300 18.74 2.86 13.44
C ILE A 300 19.31 4.12 14.11
N SER A 301 20.40 4.01 14.90
CA SER A 301 21.04 5.17 15.56
C SER A 301 21.48 6.25 14.56
N LYS A 302 21.80 5.84 13.32
CA LYS A 302 22.17 6.71 12.21
C LYS A 302 21.01 7.59 11.73
N TRP A 303 19.77 7.23 12.04
CA TRP A 303 18.55 7.85 11.51
C TRP A 303 17.64 8.40 12.60
N VAL A 304 17.60 7.75 13.76
CA VAL A 304 16.71 8.08 14.87
C VAL A 304 17.54 8.51 16.08
N PRO A 305 17.50 9.80 16.46
CA PRO A 305 18.15 10.28 17.66
C PRO A 305 17.70 9.57 18.95
N HIS A 306 18.60 9.47 19.91
CA HIS A 306 18.32 8.93 21.24
C HIS A 306 17.19 9.70 21.94
N GLY A 307 16.42 9.00 22.78
CA GLY A 307 15.32 9.55 23.59
C GLY A 307 13.99 9.73 22.84
N ARG A 308 13.97 9.49 21.53
CA ARG A 308 12.75 9.60 20.70
C ARG A 308 11.78 8.45 20.93
N THR A 309 10.51 8.70 20.62
CA THR A 309 9.47 7.68 20.62
C THR A 309 9.60 6.81 19.38
N LEU A 310 9.68 5.50 19.58
CA LEU A 310 9.79 4.49 18.53
C LEU A 310 8.56 3.58 18.55
N PHE A 311 7.67 3.76 17.58
CA PHE A 311 6.54 2.87 17.36
C PHE A 311 6.99 1.59 16.65
N ILE A 312 6.67 0.42 17.21
CA ILE A 312 7.12 -0.87 16.69
C ILE A 312 5.91 -1.68 16.23
N ALA A 313 5.78 -1.87 14.92
CA ALA A 313 4.84 -2.82 14.33
C ALA A 313 5.58 -4.11 13.98
N SER A 314 5.19 -5.23 14.58
CA SER A 314 5.90 -6.49 14.43
C SER A 314 4.98 -7.70 14.49
N ASN A 315 5.39 -8.78 13.82
CA ASN A 315 4.77 -10.10 13.98
C ASN A 315 5.62 -11.08 14.81
N GLU A 316 6.64 -10.57 15.52
CA GLU A 316 7.35 -11.30 16.56
C GLU A 316 6.41 -11.63 17.72
N ARG A 317 6.48 -12.87 18.22
CA ARG A 317 5.56 -13.38 19.24
C ARG A 317 6.18 -13.45 20.61
N THR A 318 7.50 -13.41 20.68
CA THR A 318 8.26 -13.49 21.94
C THR A 318 7.99 -12.23 22.77
N PRO A 319 7.34 -12.33 23.95
CA PRO A 319 7.06 -11.17 24.79
C PRO A 319 8.36 -10.46 25.18
N GLY A 320 8.37 -9.13 25.12
CA GLY A 320 9.55 -8.35 25.51
C GLY A 320 10.75 -8.47 24.58
N PHE A 321 10.62 -9.10 23.40
CA PHE A 321 11.74 -9.27 22.45
C PHE A 321 12.46 -7.95 22.10
N PHE A 322 11.71 -6.86 21.97
CA PHE A 322 12.25 -5.53 21.67
C PHE A 322 12.55 -4.68 22.91
N SER A 323 12.37 -5.22 24.13
CA SER A 323 12.63 -4.47 25.37
C SER A 323 14.04 -3.88 25.47
N PRO A 324 15.13 -4.49 24.94
CA PRO A 324 16.45 -3.86 25.01
C PRO A 324 16.55 -2.53 24.24
N LEU A 325 15.64 -2.26 23.28
CA LEU A 325 15.58 -0.97 22.59
C LEU A 325 15.26 0.19 23.54
N ALA A 326 14.65 -0.10 24.70
CA ALA A 326 14.31 0.89 25.73
C ALA A 326 15.54 1.58 26.34
N ALA A 327 16.73 1.02 26.16
CA ALA A 327 17.99 1.66 26.56
C ALA A 327 18.26 2.98 25.81
N ARG A 328 17.71 3.15 24.59
CA ARG A 328 17.92 4.35 23.76
C ARG A 328 16.61 5.04 23.35
N TYR A 329 15.46 4.37 23.36
CA TYR A 329 14.20 4.88 22.81
C TYR A 329 13.01 4.67 23.75
N LYS A 330 11.98 5.53 23.61
CA LYS A 330 10.69 5.33 24.27
C LYS A 330 9.84 4.43 23.40
N LEU A 331 9.61 3.18 23.82
CA LEU A 331 8.94 2.18 22.97
C LEU A 331 7.43 2.36 23.02
N ALA A 332 6.79 2.29 21.85
CA ALA A 332 5.34 2.29 21.71
C ALA A 332 4.89 1.14 20.81
N TYR A 333 3.78 0.51 21.17
CA TYR A 333 3.17 -0.62 20.47
C TYR A 333 1.67 -0.40 20.31
N SER A 334 1.06 -1.08 19.35
CA SER A 334 -0.40 -1.07 19.16
C SER A 334 -1.15 -1.45 20.45
N SER A 335 -0.63 -2.40 21.22
CA SER A 335 -1.20 -2.85 22.49
C SER A 335 -1.28 -1.76 23.56
N ASN A 336 -0.49 -0.68 23.47
CA ASN A 336 -0.60 0.47 24.39
C ASN A 336 -1.88 1.30 24.17
N TYR A 337 -2.59 1.06 23.06
CA TYR A 337 -3.77 1.81 22.64
C TYR A 337 -5.02 0.93 22.53
N SER A 338 -5.10 -0.17 23.30
CA SER A 338 -6.21 -1.13 23.27
C SER A 338 -7.59 -0.47 23.43
N SER A 339 -7.72 0.56 24.27
CA SER A 339 -8.98 1.30 24.44
C SER A 339 -9.50 1.98 23.16
N ILE A 340 -8.62 2.26 22.20
CA ILE A 340 -8.96 2.79 20.87
C ILE A 340 -9.18 1.65 19.87
N LEU A 341 -8.40 0.56 19.98
CA LEU A 341 -8.36 -0.54 19.02
C LEU A 341 -9.47 -1.58 19.23
N ASP A 342 -9.66 -2.03 20.47
CA ASP A 342 -10.57 -3.13 20.81
C ASP A 342 -12.00 -2.90 20.30
N PRO A 343 -12.57 -1.67 20.32
CA PRO A 343 -13.92 -1.44 19.80
C PRO A 343 -14.07 -1.54 18.28
N ILE A 344 -12.98 -1.52 17.50
CA ILE A 344 -13.02 -1.39 16.03
C ILE A 344 -12.30 -2.52 15.28
N ILE A 345 -11.38 -3.23 15.94
CA ILE A 345 -10.56 -4.30 15.34
C ILE A 345 -11.23 -5.65 15.57
N GLU A 346 -11.73 -6.22 14.50
CA GLU A 346 -12.45 -7.51 14.44
C GLU A 346 -11.59 -8.62 13.84
N ASN A 347 -10.46 -8.28 13.21
CA ASN A 347 -9.52 -9.23 12.61
C ASN A 347 -8.13 -8.60 12.38
N ASN A 348 -7.14 -9.44 12.08
CA ASN A 348 -5.76 -8.98 11.89
C ASN A 348 -5.53 -8.12 10.65
N TYR A 349 -6.40 -8.17 9.63
CA TYR A 349 -6.24 -7.28 8.46
C TYR A 349 -6.55 -5.84 8.84
N GLN A 350 -7.60 -5.62 9.64
CA GLN A 350 -7.91 -4.29 10.18
C GLN A 350 -6.78 -3.78 11.08
N LEU A 351 -6.22 -4.63 11.94
CA LEU A 351 -5.07 -4.24 12.77
C LEU A 351 -3.87 -3.84 11.90
N PHE A 352 -3.52 -4.68 10.94
CA PHE A 352 -2.40 -4.43 10.05
C PHE A 352 -2.59 -3.17 9.18
N MET A 353 -3.82 -2.89 8.73
CA MET A 353 -4.14 -1.64 8.04
C MET A 353 -3.99 -0.43 8.94
N LEU A 354 -4.45 -0.52 10.19
CA LEU A 354 -4.31 0.56 11.16
C LEU A 354 -2.84 0.82 11.51
N GLU A 355 -2.04 -0.23 11.73
CA GLU A 355 -0.60 -0.08 11.98
C GLU A 355 0.12 0.59 10.82
N ARG A 356 -0.25 0.27 9.58
CA ARG A 356 0.29 0.96 8.40
C ARG A 356 -0.05 2.45 8.40
N LEU A 357 -1.27 2.83 8.77
CA LEU A 357 -1.67 4.24 8.88
C LEU A 357 -0.89 4.98 9.97
N ILE A 358 -0.59 4.32 11.10
CA ILE A 358 0.29 4.86 12.13
C ILE A 358 1.70 5.04 11.57
N MET A 359 2.29 4.01 10.96
CA MET A 359 3.64 4.09 10.40
C MET A 359 3.77 5.17 9.31
N MET A 360 2.75 5.37 8.50
CA MET A 360 2.71 6.43 7.48
C MET A 360 2.72 7.85 8.06
N GLY A 361 2.36 8.02 9.33
CA GLY A 361 2.44 9.31 10.02
C GLY A 361 3.78 9.57 10.72
N ALA A 362 4.69 8.60 10.74
CA ALA A 362 5.97 8.72 11.43
C ALA A 362 6.92 9.69 10.71
N LYS A 363 7.77 10.37 11.48
CA LYS A 363 8.83 11.24 10.93
C LYS A 363 9.83 10.45 10.10
N THR A 364 10.32 9.35 10.67
CA THR A 364 11.16 8.36 10.00
C THR A 364 10.46 7.02 10.05
N PHE A 365 10.33 6.37 8.89
CA PHE A 365 9.79 5.02 8.80
C PHE A 365 10.85 4.07 8.25
N ILE A 366 11.18 3.05 9.05
CA ILE A 366 12.21 2.07 8.74
C ILE A 366 11.54 0.70 8.55
N ARG A 367 11.72 0.11 7.38
CA ARG A 367 11.13 -1.17 7.01
C ARG A 367 12.02 -2.32 7.44
N THR A 368 11.47 -3.53 7.46
CA THR A 368 12.31 -4.72 7.63
C THR A 368 13.23 -4.90 6.43
N PHE A 369 12.62 -4.98 5.24
CA PHE A 369 13.33 -5.17 3.98
C PHE A 369 13.29 -3.89 3.16
N LYS A 370 14.32 -3.67 2.35
CA LYS A 370 14.34 -2.60 1.35
C LYS A 370 13.35 -2.92 0.22
N GLU A 371 12.44 -1.99 -0.10
CA GLU A 371 11.49 -2.13 -1.22
C GLU A 371 11.86 -1.21 -2.40
N ASP A 372 12.30 0.01 -2.08
CA ASP A 372 12.83 1.00 -3.01
C ASP A 372 14.23 1.49 -2.60
N ASP A 373 14.98 2.06 -3.54
CA ASP A 373 16.37 2.50 -3.30
C ASP A 373 16.50 3.56 -2.20
N THR A 374 15.44 4.33 -1.97
CA THR A 374 15.33 5.40 -0.97
C THR A 374 14.78 4.93 0.37
N ASP A 375 14.32 3.68 0.50
CA ASP A 375 13.78 3.18 1.76
C ASP A 375 14.89 2.94 2.78
N LEU A 376 14.61 3.29 4.04
CA LEU A 376 15.40 2.83 5.17
C LEU A 376 14.99 1.40 5.54
N SER A 377 15.97 0.51 5.72
CA SER A 377 15.72 -0.89 6.06
C SER A 377 16.61 -1.42 7.19
N LEU A 378 16.04 -2.33 7.97
CA LEU A 378 16.75 -3.07 9.01
C LEU A 378 17.72 -4.10 8.44
N THR A 379 17.29 -4.80 7.38
CA THR A 379 18.13 -5.77 6.67
C THR A 379 18.38 -5.33 5.23
N ASP A 380 19.55 -5.72 4.73
CA ASP A 380 19.94 -5.61 3.31
C ASP A 380 19.49 -6.84 2.49
N ASP A 381 18.89 -7.83 3.14
CA ASP A 381 18.27 -8.96 2.44
C ASP A 381 17.12 -8.51 1.53
N PRO A 382 16.96 -9.10 0.33
CA PRO A 382 15.86 -8.77 -0.55
C PRO A 382 14.53 -9.27 0.02
N LYS A 383 13.46 -8.46 -0.08
CA LYS A 383 12.10 -8.82 0.36
C LYS A 383 11.56 -10.07 -0.35
N LYS A 384 11.78 -10.14 -1.67
CA LYS A 384 11.46 -11.32 -2.50
C LYS A 384 12.66 -12.26 -2.46
N ASN A 385 12.47 -13.47 -1.96
CA ASN A 385 13.55 -14.45 -1.94
C ASN A 385 13.89 -14.90 -3.37
N THR A 386 15.16 -15.18 -3.60
CA THR A 386 15.68 -15.73 -4.88
C THR A 386 15.46 -17.24 -5.00
N LYS A 387 14.74 -17.85 -4.03
CA LYS A 387 14.66 -19.30 -3.79
C LYS A 387 16.02 -19.98 -3.51
N ILE A 388 17.07 -19.19 -3.30
CA ILE A 388 18.40 -19.68 -2.95
C ILE A 388 18.49 -19.76 -1.42
N TRP A 389 18.71 -20.96 -0.90
CA TRP A 389 18.84 -21.23 0.52
C TRP A 389 20.29 -21.11 0.96
N ARG A 390 20.58 -20.18 1.88
CA ARG A 390 21.93 -19.81 2.33
C ARG A 390 22.12 -20.10 3.81
N ILE A 391 23.37 -20.21 4.27
CA ILE A 391 23.67 -20.30 5.71
C ILE A 391 23.24 -19.00 6.39
N PRO A 392 22.49 -19.05 7.51
CA PRO A 392 22.21 -17.88 8.33
C PRO A 392 23.49 -17.23 8.84
N VAL A 393 23.51 -15.90 8.88
CA VAL A 393 24.65 -15.09 9.31
C VAL A 393 24.30 -14.47 10.66
N TYR A 394 25.18 -14.67 11.64
CA TYR A 394 25.02 -14.15 13.01
C TYR A 394 26.20 -13.29 13.47
N THR A 395 27.25 -13.20 12.65
CA THR A 395 28.41 -12.36 12.94
C THR A 395 28.03 -10.90 12.82
N GLU A 396 28.56 -10.06 13.72
CA GLU A 396 28.49 -8.61 13.57
C GLU A 396 29.27 -8.19 12.32
N ASP A 397 28.67 -7.31 11.53
CA ASP A 397 29.43 -6.58 10.52
C ASP A 397 30.32 -5.64 11.33
N GLY A 398 31.65 -5.71 11.15
CA GLY A 398 32.68 -5.17 12.07
C GLY A 398 32.73 -3.64 12.26
N ASP A 399 31.62 -2.94 12.06
CA ASP A 399 31.44 -1.53 12.40
C ASP A 399 30.95 -1.44 13.85
N GLU A 400 31.77 -0.85 14.73
CA GLU A 400 31.35 -0.53 16.10
C GLU A 400 30.11 0.39 16.11
N CYS A 401 29.21 0.10 17.05
CA CYS A 401 28.06 0.93 17.41
C CYS A 401 28.34 1.75 18.68
#